data_AF-A0A150GDZ8-F1
#
_entry.id   AF-A0A150GDZ8-F1
#
_cell.length_a   1.000
_cell.length_b   1.000
_cell.length_c   1.000
_cell.angle_alpha   90.00
_cell.angle_beta   90.00
_cell.angle_gamma   90.00
#
_symmetry.space_group_name_H-M   'P 1'
#
loop_
_entity.id
_entity.type
_entity.pdbx_description
1 polymer ?
#
loop_
_entity_poly.entity_id
_entity_poly.type
_entity_poly.pdbx_seq_one_letter_code
_entity_poly.pdbx_strand_id
1 'polypeptide(L)'
;MTDLVVADGDVLHMGVRGGRGAGGITVTAGPTAPASVPSPTEALESLADGVAERVLSALEQKVAAAAASGWMHATLAAEVRAAAAAQREAAAELRRQLVAAAAAAGAAAARAEAAEAEARRASAAAEHLAGEVQALRERLDRAMIACGVSPDDVSEAEQQRQWQWQGEEGRAEGAPEAASSDPWVGAVGAPAEPGPAALPLPLVTPANVHLGLRVVRGPGWSLGSKDGGGGGDGVVVELLGDELVRVEWEVTGGWTYHHISGPEAAGDLCVHPAEVEVELSSRECRA
;
A
#
# COMPACT_ATOMS: atom_id res chain seq x y z
N MET A 1 24.15 -59.91 7.39
CA MET A 1 23.78 -58.50 7.57
C MET A 1 23.03 -58.45 8.87
N THR A 2 23.64 -57.84 9.88
CA THR A 2 23.07 -57.76 11.22
C THR A 2 22.95 -56.28 11.53
N ASP A 3 21.73 -55.75 11.49
CA ASP A 3 21.49 -54.35 11.79
C ASP A 3 21.45 -54.20 13.31
N LEU A 4 22.31 -53.33 13.85
CA LEU A 4 22.30 -52.97 15.26
C LEU A 4 21.59 -51.61 15.38
N VAL A 5 20.41 -51.61 16.00
CA VAL A 5 19.64 -50.38 16.25
C VAL A 5 20.20 -49.71 17.51
N VAL A 6 20.68 -48.47 17.39
CA VAL A 6 21.06 -47.63 18.54
C VAL A 6 19.87 -46.72 18.88
N ALA A 7 19.69 -46.45 20.18
CA ALA A 7 18.45 -45.96 20.78
C ALA A 7 17.93 -44.56 20.35
N ASP A 8 18.59 -43.85 19.44
CA ASP A 8 18.21 -42.50 18.99
C ASP A 8 17.78 -42.42 17.51
N GLY A 9 17.43 -43.55 16.88
CA GLY A 9 16.88 -43.57 15.52
C GLY A 9 17.92 -43.46 14.39
N ASP A 10 19.20 -43.39 14.73
CA ASP A 10 20.29 -43.49 13.75
C ASP A 10 20.48 -44.95 13.29
N VAL A 11 20.34 -45.18 11.98
CA VAL A 11 20.58 -46.47 11.34
C VAL A 11 22.01 -46.51 10.82
N LEU A 12 22.90 -47.25 11.50
CA LEU A 12 24.28 -47.44 11.06
C LEU A 12 24.36 -48.64 10.10
N HIS A 13 24.60 -48.36 8.82
CA HIS A 13 24.89 -49.41 7.84
C HIS A 13 26.35 -49.88 7.96
N MET A 14 26.55 -51.10 8.44
CA MET A 14 27.87 -51.69 8.59
C MET A 14 28.27 -52.46 7.31
N GLY A 15 28.99 -51.79 6.40
CA GLY A 15 29.52 -52.42 5.19
C GLY A 15 30.86 -53.10 5.43
N VAL A 16 30.92 -54.44 5.36
CA VAL A 16 32.18 -55.19 5.42
C VAL A 16 32.80 -55.26 4.02
N ARG A 17 33.89 -54.51 3.79
CA ARG A 17 34.68 -54.62 2.55
C ARG A 17 35.78 -55.68 2.73
N GLY A 18 35.68 -56.78 2.01
CA GLY A 18 36.67 -57.86 2.01
C GLY A 18 37.95 -57.48 1.25
N GLY A 19 38.90 -56.86 1.93
CA GLY A 19 40.27 -56.66 1.44
C GLY A 19 41.25 -57.48 2.28
N ARG A 20 42.07 -58.34 1.63
CA ARG A 20 43.15 -59.06 2.30
C ARG A 20 44.29 -58.09 2.64
N GLY A 21 44.25 -57.53 3.84
CA GLY A 21 45.33 -56.71 4.39
C GLY A 21 44.82 -55.78 5.47
N ALA A 22 45.23 -56.03 6.72
CA ALA A 22 45.04 -55.19 7.92
C ALA A 22 43.66 -54.50 8.03
N GLY A 23 42.71 -55.18 8.69
CA GLY A 23 41.34 -54.71 8.90
C GLY A 23 41.26 -53.46 9.78
N GLY A 24 41.00 -52.31 9.17
CA GLY A 24 40.43 -51.12 9.82
C GLY A 24 38.96 -50.99 9.44
N ILE A 25 38.07 -50.94 10.44
CA ILE A 25 36.66 -50.61 10.23
C ILE A 25 36.56 -49.09 10.10
N THR A 26 36.23 -48.59 8.92
CA THR A 26 35.97 -47.16 8.71
C THR A 26 34.46 -46.95 8.74
N VAL A 27 33.96 -46.28 9.79
CA VAL A 27 32.56 -45.85 9.88
C VAL A 27 32.47 -44.46 9.28
N THR A 28 31.86 -44.33 8.10
CA THR A 28 31.54 -43.03 7.51
C THR A 28 30.08 -42.72 7.80
N ALA A 29 29.82 -41.78 8.71
CA ALA A 29 28.50 -41.19 8.87
C ALA A 29 28.23 -40.30 7.65
N GLY A 30 27.27 -40.68 6.81
CA GLY A 30 26.74 -39.79 5.79
C GLY A 30 25.96 -38.66 6.47
N PRO A 31 25.93 -37.43 5.92
CA PRO A 31 25.11 -36.36 6.47
C PRO A 31 23.64 -36.77 6.36
N THR A 32 23.06 -37.23 7.46
CA THR A 32 21.62 -37.38 7.60
C THR A 32 21.05 -35.97 7.52
N ALA A 33 20.27 -35.68 6.48
CA ALA A 33 19.57 -34.40 6.37
C ALA A 33 18.79 -34.18 7.66
N PRO A 34 18.93 -33.02 8.34
CA PRO A 34 18.22 -32.79 9.59
C PRO A 34 16.73 -32.94 9.31
N ALA A 35 16.06 -33.78 10.10
CA ALA A 35 14.62 -33.93 10.02
C ALA A 35 14.01 -32.53 10.11
N SER A 36 13.22 -32.16 9.09
CA SER A 36 12.60 -30.84 9.02
C SER A 36 11.74 -30.65 10.26
N VAL A 37 12.19 -29.79 11.17
CA VAL A 37 11.43 -29.47 12.37
C VAL A 37 10.17 -28.77 11.89
N PRO A 38 8.97 -29.28 12.23
CA PRO A 38 7.73 -28.65 11.80
C PRO A 38 7.69 -27.22 12.34
N SER A 39 7.19 -26.31 11.52
CA SER A 39 7.03 -24.92 11.94
C SER A 39 6.11 -24.85 13.17
N PRO A 40 6.24 -23.82 14.03
CA PRO A 40 5.35 -23.63 15.18
C PRO A 40 3.86 -23.66 14.80
N THR A 41 3.54 -23.19 13.60
CA THR A 41 2.21 -23.21 13.00
C THR A 41 1.73 -24.62 12.71
N GLU A 42 2.55 -25.45 12.06
CA GLU A 42 2.23 -26.86 11.78
C GLU A 42 2.06 -27.67 13.07
N ALA A 43 2.86 -27.39 14.10
CA ALA A 43 2.73 -28.05 15.40
C ALA A 43 1.41 -27.67 16.10
N LEU A 44 0.99 -26.40 16.04
CA LEU A 44 -0.26 -25.93 16.60
C LEU A 44 -1.48 -26.48 15.83
N GLU A 45 -1.41 -26.52 14.50
CA GLU A 45 -2.47 -27.12 13.66
C GLU A 45 -2.62 -28.61 13.96
N SER A 46 -1.52 -29.36 14.05
CA SER A 46 -1.54 -30.78 14.40
C SER A 46 -2.14 -31.02 15.79
N LEU A 47 -1.83 -30.17 16.77
CA LEU A 47 -2.37 -30.27 18.12
C LEU A 47 -3.87 -29.96 18.16
N ALA A 48 -4.29 -28.87 17.49
CA ALA A 48 -5.69 -28.47 17.41
C ALA A 48 -6.53 -29.55 16.72
N ASP A 49 -6.02 -30.13 15.64
CA ASP A 49 -6.66 -31.23 14.93
C ASP A 49 -6.81 -32.45 15.81
N GLY A 50 -5.74 -32.84 16.53
CA GLY A 50 -5.79 -33.97 17.45
C GLY A 50 -6.76 -33.77 18.61
N VAL A 51 -6.95 -32.56 19.13
CA VAL A 51 -7.90 -32.29 20.22
C VAL A 51 -9.34 -32.31 19.71
N ALA A 52 -9.62 -31.66 18.58
CA ALA A 52 -10.96 -31.59 18.00
C ALA A 52 -11.49 -32.99 17.63
N GLU A 53 -10.66 -33.81 16.97
CA GLU A 53 -11.00 -35.20 16.61
C GLU A 53 -11.34 -36.04 17.85
N ARG A 54 -10.51 -35.96 18.90
CA ARG A 54 -10.72 -36.72 20.13
C ARG A 54 -12.01 -36.32 20.85
N VAL A 55 -12.34 -35.03 20.90
CA VAL A 55 -13.57 -34.54 21.54
C VAL A 55 -14.81 -34.95 20.75
N LEU A 56 -14.80 -34.81 19.42
CA LEU A 56 -15.91 -35.24 18.57
C LEU A 56 -16.12 -36.75 18.64
N SER A 57 -15.04 -37.53 18.54
CA SER A 57 -15.09 -39.00 18.64
C SER A 57 -15.65 -39.45 19.99
N ALA A 58 -15.23 -38.82 21.09
CA ALA A 58 -15.76 -39.12 22.42
C ALA A 58 -17.24 -38.77 22.58
N LEU A 59 -17.70 -37.66 21.98
CA LEU A 59 -19.12 -37.29 21.97
C LEU A 59 -19.96 -38.27 21.17
N GLU A 60 -19.49 -38.68 19.99
CA GLU A 60 -20.19 -39.67 19.16
C GLU A 60 -20.31 -41.02 19.86
N GLN A 61 -19.25 -41.47 20.54
CA GLN A 61 -19.30 -42.69 21.36
C GLN A 61 -20.34 -42.58 22.48
N LYS A 62 -20.42 -41.44 23.18
CA LYS A 62 -21.42 -41.21 24.24
C LYS A 62 -22.84 -41.18 23.69
N VAL A 63 -23.06 -40.55 22.54
CA VAL A 63 -24.37 -40.49 21.85
C VAL A 63 -24.80 -41.89 21.40
N ALA A 64 -23.88 -42.67 20.82
CA ALA A 64 -24.15 -44.05 20.41
C ALA A 64 -24.50 -44.94 21.61
N ALA A 65 -23.77 -44.80 22.73
CA ALA A 65 -24.03 -45.53 23.97
C ALA A 65 -25.41 -45.18 24.56
N ALA A 66 -25.80 -43.90 24.54
CA ALA A 66 -27.11 -43.42 25.03
C ALA A 66 -28.28 -43.88 24.13
N ALA A 67 -28.06 -43.97 22.82
CA ALA A 67 -29.05 -44.52 21.90
C ALA A 67 -29.24 -46.03 22.09
N ALA A 68 -28.15 -46.77 22.31
CA ALA A 68 -28.18 -48.22 22.53
C ALA A 68 -28.87 -48.63 23.84
N SER A 69 -28.84 -47.77 24.86
CA SER A 69 -29.51 -48.02 26.14
C SER A 69 -31.03 -47.75 26.12
N GLY A 70 -31.60 -47.33 24.98
CA GLY A 70 -33.03 -47.03 24.84
C GLY A 70 -33.48 -45.76 25.58
N TRP A 71 -32.54 -45.01 26.15
CA TRP A 71 -32.81 -43.80 26.95
C TRP A 71 -33.02 -42.56 26.09
N MET A 72 -32.68 -42.62 24.80
CA MET A 72 -32.74 -41.51 23.86
C MET A 72 -33.61 -41.86 22.67
N HIS A 73 -34.64 -41.07 22.40
CA HIS A 73 -35.48 -41.24 21.22
C HIS A 73 -34.63 -41.16 19.94
N ALA A 74 -34.89 -42.06 18.98
CA ALA A 74 -34.16 -42.13 17.70
C ALA A 74 -34.07 -40.78 16.97
N THR A 75 -35.09 -39.92 17.12
CA THR A 75 -35.11 -38.55 16.60
C THR A 75 -33.99 -37.68 17.17
N LEU A 76 -33.81 -37.66 18.50
CA LEU A 76 -32.77 -36.86 19.14
C LEU A 76 -31.36 -37.34 18.71
N ALA A 77 -31.18 -38.65 18.54
CA ALA A 77 -29.93 -39.21 18.02
C ALA A 77 -29.66 -38.83 16.55
N ALA A 78 -30.70 -38.59 15.74
CA ALA A 78 -30.56 -38.09 14.38
C ALA A 78 -30.21 -36.59 14.37
N GLU A 79 -30.85 -35.79 15.21
CA GLU A 79 -30.57 -34.35 15.36
C GLU A 79 -29.13 -34.09 15.82
N VAL A 80 -28.64 -34.84 16.82
CA VAL A 80 -27.25 -34.71 17.29
C VAL A 80 -26.25 -35.06 16.20
N ARG A 81 -26.52 -36.12 15.41
CA ARG A 81 -25.65 -36.48 14.26
C ARG A 81 -25.65 -35.41 13.17
N ALA A 82 -26.82 -34.83 12.87
CA ALA A 82 -26.92 -33.74 11.90
C ALA A 82 -26.18 -32.49 12.38
N ALA A 83 -26.33 -32.13 13.66
CA ALA A 83 -25.59 -31.02 14.27
C ALA A 83 -24.08 -31.27 14.25
N ALA A 84 -23.61 -32.48 14.56
CA ALA A 84 -22.19 -32.83 14.48
C ALA A 84 -21.64 -32.74 13.04
N ALA A 85 -22.42 -33.17 12.04
CA ALA A 85 -22.05 -33.04 10.63
C ALA A 85 -21.93 -31.55 10.21
N ALA A 86 -22.90 -30.72 10.60
CA ALA A 86 -22.85 -29.29 10.33
C ALA A 86 -21.65 -28.60 11.00
N GLN A 87 -21.31 -28.99 12.24
CA GLN A 87 -20.12 -28.46 12.93
C GLN A 87 -18.82 -28.87 12.24
N ARG A 88 -18.73 -30.11 11.71
CA ARG A 88 -17.57 -30.55 10.92
C ARG A 88 -17.41 -29.74 9.63
N GLU A 89 -18.51 -29.47 8.93
CA GLU A 89 -18.50 -28.68 7.70
C GLU A 89 -18.09 -27.23 7.98
N ALA A 90 -18.64 -26.62 9.04
CA ALA A 90 -18.26 -25.28 9.48
C ALA A 90 -16.78 -25.20 9.88
N ALA A 91 -16.25 -26.20 10.60
CA ALA A 91 -14.84 -26.27 10.95
C ALA A 91 -13.95 -26.44 9.70
N ALA A 92 -14.35 -27.25 8.73
CA ALA A 92 -13.63 -27.41 7.48
C ALA A 92 -13.62 -26.13 6.65
N GLU A 93 -14.71 -25.37 6.65
CA GLU A 93 -14.78 -24.06 5.99
C GLU A 93 -13.88 -23.03 6.68
N LEU A 94 -13.92 -22.94 8.01
CA LEU A 94 -13.03 -22.05 8.76
C LEU A 94 -11.55 -22.36 8.49
N ARG A 95 -11.18 -23.65 8.39
CA ARG A 95 -9.82 -24.07 8.00
C ARG A 95 -9.46 -23.60 6.60
N ARG A 96 -10.35 -23.76 5.61
CA ARG A 96 -10.13 -23.26 4.24
C ARG A 96 -9.89 -21.75 4.25
N GLN A 97 -10.67 -21.01 5.04
CA GLN A 97 -10.53 -19.56 5.19
C GLN A 97 -9.19 -19.17 5.83
N LEU A 98 -8.75 -19.88 6.88
CA LEU A 98 -7.46 -19.63 7.54
C LEU A 98 -6.28 -19.93 6.62
N VAL A 99 -6.30 -21.05 5.88
CA VAL A 99 -5.25 -21.38 4.90
C VAL A 99 -5.20 -20.34 3.78
N ALA A 100 -6.35 -19.91 3.27
CA ALA A 100 -6.42 -18.85 2.26
C ALA A 100 -5.89 -17.51 2.79
N ALA A 101 -6.23 -17.14 4.04
CA ALA A 101 -5.72 -15.93 4.69
C ALA A 101 -4.21 -15.99 4.92
N ALA A 102 -3.67 -17.13 5.34
CA ALA A 102 -2.23 -17.34 5.50
C ALA A 102 -1.49 -17.24 4.16
N ALA A 103 -2.03 -17.84 3.10
CA ALA A 103 -1.48 -17.72 1.75
C ALA A 103 -1.50 -16.26 1.25
N ALA A 104 -2.59 -15.53 1.48
CA ALA A 104 -2.70 -14.12 1.14
C ALA A 104 -1.69 -13.26 1.91
N ALA A 105 -1.50 -13.53 3.21
CA ALA A 105 -0.50 -12.86 4.02
C ALA A 105 0.94 -13.14 3.53
N GLY A 106 1.25 -14.40 3.19
CA GLY A 106 2.53 -14.77 2.59
C GLY A 106 2.79 -14.06 1.26
N ALA A 107 1.77 -13.97 0.39
CA ALA A 107 1.86 -13.23 -0.87
C ALA A 107 1.99 -11.71 -0.66
N ALA A 108 1.40 -11.15 0.39
CA ALA A 108 1.59 -9.75 0.76
C ALA A 108 3.02 -9.47 1.25
N ALA A 109 3.57 -10.35 2.10
CA ALA A 109 4.95 -10.25 2.57
C ALA A 109 5.96 -10.32 1.42
N ALA A 110 5.79 -11.27 0.49
CA ALA A 110 6.64 -11.38 -0.70
C ALA A 110 6.59 -10.13 -1.60
N ARG A 111 5.41 -9.51 -1.75
CA ARG A 111 5.26 -8.24 -2.49
C ARG A 111 5.97 -7.08 -1.78
N ALA A 112 5.90 -7.02 -0.45
CA ALA A 112 6.60 -6.01 0.33
C ALA A 112 8.13 -6.14 0.19
N GLU A 113 8.66 -7.35 0.29
CA GLU A 113 10.10 -7.62 0.08
C GLU A 113 10.55 -7.25 -1.34
N ALA A 114 9.74 -7.55 -2.35
CA ALA A 114 10.02 -7.18 -3.74
C ALA A 114 10.03 -5.65 -3.93
N ALA A 115 9.06 -4.94 -3.35
CA ALA A 115 9.00 -3.47 -3.39
C ALA A 115 10.21 -2.83 -2.67
N GLU A 116 10.62 -3.36 -1.52
CA GLU A 116 11.82 -2.88 -0.81
C GLU A 116 13.11 -3.15 -1.62
N ALA A 117 13.19 -4.30 -2.30
CA ALA A 117 14.30 -4.60 -3.20
C ALA A 117 14.36 -3.65 -4.40
N GLU A 118 13.21 -3.30 -4.98
CA GLU A 118 13.12 -2.30 -6.06
C GLU A 118 13.51 -0.90 -5.59
N ALA A 119 13.01 -0.47 -4.42
CA ALA A 119 13.40 0.80 -3.81
C ALA A 119 14.91 0.90 -3.55
N ARG A 120 15.54 -0.19 -3.08
CA ARG A 120 17.01 -0.26 -2.93
C ARG A 120 17.74 -0.10 -4.27
N ARG A 121 17.25 -0.75 -5.34
CA ARG A 121 17.84 -0.60 -6.68
C ARG A 121 17.70 0.82 -7.21
N ALA A 122 16.53 1.45 -7.01
CA ALA A 122 16.28 2.81 -7.41
C ALA A 122 17.19 3.80 -6.66
N SER A 123 17.38 3.61 -5.35
CA SER A 123 18.31 4.40 -4.53
C SER A 123 19.76 4.29 -5.05
N ALA A 124 20.23 3.06 -5.32
CA ALA A 124 21.58 2.84 -5.85
C ALA A 124 21.77 3.46 -7.24
N ALA A 125 20.74 3.42 -8.10
CA ALA A 125 20.79 4.06 -9.41
C ALA A 125 20.82 5.60 -9.30
N ALA A 126 20.08 6.17 -8.35
CA ALA A 126 20.09 7.61 -8.09
C ALA A 126 21.46 8.09 -7.57
N GLU A 127 22.08 7.34 -6.65
CA GLU A 127 23.44 7.62 -6.17
C GLU A 127 24.47 7.55 -7.30
N HIS A 128 24.36 6.56 -8.19
CA HIS A 128 25.23 6.44 -9.35
C HIS A 128 25.11 7.65 -10.29
N LEU A 129 23.88 8.04 -10.64
CA LEU A 129 23.63 9.19 -11.49
C LEU A 129 24.10 10.51 -10.84
N ALA A 130 23.91 10.66 -9.53
CA ALA A 130 24.44 11.80 -8.79
C ALA A 130 25.97 11.88 -8.89
N GLY A 131 26.65 10.73 -8.82
CA GLY A 131 28.09 10.63 -9.06
C GLY A 131 28.49 11.03 -10.49
N GLU A 132 27.75 10.61 -11.52
CA GLU A 132 28.01 11.01 -12.90
C GLU A 132 27.82 12.51 -13.13
N VAL A 133 26.75 13.10 -12.58
CA VAL A 133 26.48 14.54 -12.65
C VAL A 133 27.60 15.33 -11.97
N GLN A 134 28.04 14.91 -10.79
CA GLN A 134 29.17 15.53 -10.10
C GLN A 134 30.47 15.46 -10.93
N ALA A 135 30.76 14.29 -11.51
CA ALA A 135 31.93 14.13 -12.37
C ALA A 135 31.87 15.00 -13.63
N LEU A 136 30.68 15.16 -14.23
CA LEU A 136 30.46 16.07 -15.36
C LEU A 136 30.66 17.52 -14.95
N ARG A 137 30.15 17.93 -13.78
CA ARG A 137 30.36 19.28 -13.23
C ARG A 137 31.85 19.58 -13.04
N GLU A 138 32.61 18.68 -12.44
CA GLU A 138 34.06 18.84 -12.27
C GLU A 138 34.82 18.88 -13.61
N ARG A 139 34.33 18.19 -14.64
CA ARG A 139 34.89 18.30 -16.00
C ARG A 139 34.59 19.66 -16.62
N LEU A 140 33.37 20.17 -16.45
CA LEU A 140 32.96 21.48 -16.92
C LEU A 140 33.77 22.58 -16.23
N ASP A 141 33.89 22.53 -14.90
CA ASP A 141 34.66 23.51 -14.12
C ASP A 141 36.12 23.56 -14.58
N ARG A 142 36.76 22.40 -14.79
CA ARG A 142 38.12 22.34 -15.36
C ARG A 142 38.21 22.94 -16.75
N ALA A 143 37.21 22.71 -17.61
CA ALA A 143 37.18 23.28 -18.95
C ALA A 143 37.00 24.80 -18.91
N MET A 144 36.15 25.34 -18.03
CA MET A 144 35.96 26.78 -17.84
C MET A 144 37.25 27.45 -17.37
N ILE A 145 37.90 26.88 -16.36
CA ILE A 145 39.21 27.38 -15.86
C ILE A 145 40.26 27.36 -16.99
N ALA A 146 40.32 26.30 -17.80
CA ALA A 146 41.24 26.22 -18.93
C ALA A 146 40.98 27.29 -20.01
N CYS A 147 39.73 27.74 -20.15
CA CYS A 147 39.34 28.82 -21.04
C CYS A 147 39.49 30.23 -20.43
N GLY A 148 39.98 30.34 -19.19
CA GLY A 148 40.11 31.63 -18.49
C GLY A 148 38.78 32.22 -18.01
N VAL A 149 37.72 31.41 -17.96
CA VAL A 149 36.42 31.78 -17.41
C VAL A 149 36.36 31.29 -15.97
N SER A 150 36.24 32.19 -14.99
CA SER A 150 36.04 31.78 -13.61
C SER A 150 34.61 31.23 -13.45
N PRO A 151 34.41 30.08 -12.78
CA PRO A 151 33.08 29.59 -12.44
C PRO A 151 32.25 30.63 -11.63
N ASP A 152 32.94 31.42 -10.80
CA ASP A 152 32.31 32.46 -9.98
C ASP A 152 31.75 33.62 -10.83
N ASP A 153 32.42 33.97 -11.92
CA ASP A 153 31.98 35.05 -12.82
C ASP A 153 30.66 34.67 -13.52
N VAL A 154 30.48 33.38 -13.83
CA VAL A 154 29.24 32.86 -14.44
C VAL A 154 28.10 32.87 -13.43
N SER A 155 28.39 32.47 -12.18
CA SER A 155 27.40 32.46 -11.09
C SER A 155 26.89 33.86 -10.76
N GLU A 156 27.77 34.87 -10.72
CA GLU A 156 27.36 36.26 -10.47
C GLU A 156 26.50 36.83 -11.61
N ALA A 157 26.86 36.52 -12.86
CA ALA A 157 26.08 36.95 -14.03
C ALA A 157 24.69 36.29 -14.09
N GLU A 158 24.58 35.01 -13.69
CA GLU A 158 23.28 34.32 -13.58
C GLU A 158 22.44 34.85 -12.42
N GLN A 159 23.04 35.07 -11.24
CA GLN A 159 22.34 35.73 -10.14
C GLN A 159 21.81 37.10 -10.57
N GLN A 160 22.63 37.94 -11.21
CA GLN A 160 22.19 39.25 -11.70
C GLN A 160 21.03 39.15 -12.69
N ARG A 161 21.03 38.17 -13.60
CA ARG A 161 19.89 37.92 -14.50
C ARG A 161 18.63 37.50 -13.74
N GLN A 162 18.76 36.65 -12.73
CA GLN A 162 17.64 36.21 -11.91
C GLN A 162 17.05 37.35 -11.06
N TRP A 163 17.90 38.21 -10.50
CA TRP A 163 17.48 39.43 -9.79
C TRP A 163 16.78 40.43 -10.72
N GLN A 164 17.26 40.59 -11.96
CA GLN A 164 16.62 41.46 -12.95
C GLN A 164 15.25 40.91 -13.37
N TRP A 165 15.13 39.61 -13.60
CA TRP A 165 13.85 38.96 -13.93
C TRP A 165 12.79 39.14 -12.83
N GLN A 166 13.15 38.91 -11.56
CA GLN A 166 12.23 39.09 -10.43
C GLN A 166 11.83 40.56 -10.22
N GLY A 167 12.69 41.51 -10.59
CA GLY A 167 12.38 42.94 -10.55
C GLY A 167 11.44 43.40 -11.66
N GLU A 168 11.39 42.70 -12.79
CA GLU A 168 10.49 43.00 -13.91
C GLU A 168 9.09 42.41 -13.71
N GLU A 169 8.97 41.19 -13.16
CA GLU A 169 7.68 40.59 -12.81
C GLU A 169 6.91 41.42 -11.77
N GLY A 170 7.61 42.02 -10.79
CA GLY A 170 6.99 42.91 -9.80
C GLY A 170 6.66 44.32 -10.32
N ARG A 171 7.09 44.70 -11.52
CA ARG A 171 6.87 46.05 -12.09
C ARG A 171 5.73 46.10 -13.12
N ALA A 172 5.28 44.95 -13.61
CA ALA A 172 4.25 44.84 -14.63
C ALA A 172 2.80 45.00 -14.09
N GLU A 173 2.58 44.99 -12.77
CA GLU A 173 1.22 45.13 -12.18
C GLU A 173 0.76 46.58 -11.95
N GLY A 174 1.43 47.56 -12.56
CA GLY A 174 1.16 48.98 -12.33
C GLY A 174 1.22 49.85 -13.57
N ALA A 175 0.51 49.51 -14.65
CA ALA A 175 0.24 50.45 -15.73
C ALA A 175 -1.24 50.43 -16.14
N PRO A 176 -1.94 51.58 -16.15
CA PRO A 176 -3.35 51.63 -16.44
C PRO A 176 -3.64 51.40 -17.93
N GLU A 177 -4.63 50.54 -18.12
CA GLU A 177 -5.45 50.29 -19.30
C GLU A 177 -5.62 51.51 -20.21
N ALA A 178 -4.90 51.53 -21.34
CA ALA A 178 -5.20 52.40 -22.47
C ALA A 178 -5.42 51.53 -23.70
N ALA A 179 -6.68 51.54 -24.14
CA ALA A 179 -7.21 50.92 -25.34
C ALA A 179 -6.25 50.91 -26.52
N SER A 180 -5.94 49.72 -27.02
CA SER A 180 -5.39 49.53 -28.36
C SER A 180 -6.06 48.32 -28.99
N SER A 181 -7.07 48.61 -29.82
CA SER A 181 -7.53 47.73 -30.87
C SER A 181 -6.38 47.45 -31.84
N ASP A 182 -5.99 46.19 -32.02
CA ASP A 182 -5.68 45.62 -33.34
C ASP A 182 -5.41 44.11 -33.32
N PRO A 183 -5.54 43.42 -34.47
CA PRO A 183 -6.16 42.12 -34.55
C PRO A 183 -5.17 41.10 -35.11
N TRP A 184 -4.47 40.38 -34.24
CA TRP A 184 -3.73 39.18 -34.62
C TRP A 184 -3.95 38.09 -33.58
N VAL A 185 -5.01 37.32 -33.83
CA VAL A 185 -5.27 36.03 -33.20
C VAL A 185 -4.20 35.06 -33.68
N GLY A 186 -3.40 34.54 -32.75
CA GLY A 186 -2.33 33.59 -33.04
C GLY A 186 -1.92 32.79 -31.81
N ALA A 187 -2.75 31.81 -31.44
CA ALA A 187 -2.39 30.59 -30.72
C ALA A 187 -1.76 30.73 -29.31
N VAL A 188 -2.59 30.89 -28.28
CA VAL A 188 -2.29 30.38 -26.93
C VAL A 188 -3.59 29.86 -26.30
N GLY A 189 -3.57 28.60 -25.86
CA GLY A 189 -4.53 28.00 -24.93
C GLY A 189 -5.97 27.93 -25.41
N ALA A 190 -6.41 26.75 -25.84
CA ALA A 190 -7.84 26.45 -25.88
C ALA A 190 -8.45 26.80 -24.50
N PRO A 191 -9.58 27.51 -24.42
CA PRO A 191 -10.29 27.67 -23.17
C PRO A 191 -10.62 26.27 -22.65
N ALA A 192 -10.24 25.99 -21.41
CA ALA A 192 -10.64 24.78 -20.72
C ALA A 192 -12.15 24.63 -20.90
N GLU A 193 -12.58 23.54 -21.56
CA GLU A 193 -14.00 23.30 -21.75
C GLU A 193 -14.66 23.31 -20.37
N PRO A 194 -15.74 24.09 -20.17
CA PRO A 194 -16.51 24.00 -18.95
C PRO A 194 -17.06 22.58 -18.89
N GLY A 195 -16.54 21.79 -17.94
CA GLY A 195 -17.07 20.47 -17.63
C GLY A 195 -18.59 20.53 -17.40
N PRO A 196 -19.30 19.41 -17.61
CA PRO A 196 -20.76 19.38 -17.59
C PRO A 196 -21.28 20.06 -16.30
N ALA A 197 -22.17 21.02 -16.49
CA ALA A 197 -22.74 21.89 -15.47
C ALA A 197 -22.93 21.16 -14.13
N ALA A 198 -22.04 21.45 -13.19
CA ALA A 198 -22.10 20.91 -11.85
C ALA A 198 -23.45 21.29 -11.23
N LEU A 199 -24.12 20.30 -10.62
CA LEU A 199 -25.10 20.58 -9.58
C LEU A 199 -24.46 21.57 -8.57
N PRO A 200 -25.22 22.48 -7.94
CA PRO A 200 -24.66 23.38 -6.93
C PRO A 200 -24.24 22.56 -5.71
N LEU A 201 -23.03 22.02 -5.76
CA LEU A 201 -22.43 21.28 -4.66
C LEU A 201 -22.00 22.29 -3.58
N PRO A 202 -22.20 21.96 -2.30
CA PRO A 202 -21.77 22.84 -1.21
C PRO A 202 -20.27 23.15 -1.31
N LEU A 203 -19.89 24.42 -1.17
CA LEU A 203 -18.50 24.81 -1.07
C LEU A 203 -17.88 24.23 0.21
N VAL A 204 -16.59 23.91 0.15
CA VAL A 204 -15.82 23.59 1.35
C VAL A 204 -15.55 24.90 2.11
N THR A 205 -15.84 24.89 3.40
CA THR A 205 -15.70 26.03 4.32
C THR A 205 -15.17 25.53 5.67
N PRO A 206 -14.69 26.40 6.56
CA PRO A 206 -14.23 25.97 7.89
C PRO A 206 -15.34 25.29 8.71
N ALA A 207 -16.61 25.53 8.38
CA ALA A 207 -17.76 24.97 9.07
C ALA A 207 -18.07 23.51 8.71
N ASN A 208 -17.63 23.04 7.53
CA ASN A 208 -17.94 21.68 7.05
C ASN A 208 -16.69 20.82 6.77
N VAL A 209 -15.50 21.44 6.74
CA VAL A 209 -14.26 20.73 6.48
C VAL A 209 -13.92 19.76 7.62
N HIS A 210 -13.44 18.58 7.26
CA HIS A 210 -12.86 17.62 8.19
C HIS A 210 -11.86 16.71 7.47
N LEU A 211 -10.96 16.08 8.23
CA LEU A 211 -10.05 15.07 7.67
C LEU A 211 -10.84 13.89 7.11
N GLY A 212 -10.48 13.45 5.91
CA GLY A 212 -11.18 12.40 5.17
C GLY A 212 -12.34 12.90 4.30
N LEU A 213 -12.71 14.19 4.37
CA LEU A 213 -13.75 14.76 3.52
C LEU A 213 -13.39 14.59 2.04
N ARG A 214 -14.29 13.97 1.27
CA ARG A 214 -14.15 13.89 -0.19
C ARG A 214 -14.57 15.20 -0.84
N VAL A 215 -13.74 15.69 -1.74
CA VAL A 215 -13.90 16.98 -2.43
C VAL A 215 -13.73 16.84 -3.93
N VAL A 216 -14.31 17.78 -4.66
CA VAL A 216 -14.15 17.95 -6.10
C VAL A 216 -13.84 19.41 -6.40
N ARG A 217 -13.38 19.70 -7.62
CA ARG A 217 -13.16 21.08 -8.07
C ARG A 217 -14.44 21.93 -7.90
N GLY A 218 -14.27 23.12 -7.35
CA GLY A 218 -15.30 24.13 -7.18
C GLY A 218 -15.31 25.14 -8.33
N PRO A 219 -16.28 26.07 -8.33
CA PRO A 219 -16.44 27.08 -9.38
C PRO A 219 -15.30 28.10 -9.45
N GLY A 220 -14.52 28.26 -8.37
CA GLY A 220 -13.35 29.15 -8.33
C GLY A 220 -12.07 28.59 -8.92
N TRP A 221 -12.08 27.30 -9.30
CA TRP A 221 -10.87 26.56 -9.61
C TRP A 221 -10.06 27.18 -10.77
N SER A 222 -8.85 27.64 -10.44
CA SER A 222 -7.91 28.24 -11.40
C SER A 222 -6.62 27.43 -11.59
N LEU A 223 -6.45 26.33 -10.85
CA LEU A 223 -5.21 25.56 -10.76
C LEU A 223 -5.00 24.54 -11.91
N GLY A 224 -5.66 24.71 -13.05
CA GLY A 224 -5.52 23.85 -14.23
C GLY A 224 -5.97 22.41 -14.00
N SER A 225 -5.13 21.42 -14.37
CA SER A 225 -5.43 19.98 -14.29
C SER A 225 -4.72 19.26 -13.14
N LYS A 226 -4.41 19.95 -12.03
CA LYS A 226 -3.73 19.34 -10.86
C LYS A 226 -4.54 18.25 -10.18
N ASP A 227 -5.85 18.26 -10.38
CA ASP A 227 -6.80 17.21 -10.00
C ASP A 227 -6.86 16.03 -11.00
N GLY A 228 -5.99 16.01 -12.01
CA GLY A 228 -5.98 14.99 -13.07
C GLY A 228 -6.75 15.38 -14.34
N GLY A 229 -7.41 16.55 -14.33
CA GLY A 229 -8.21 17.04 -15.46
C GLY A 229 -9.57 16.35 -15.54
N GLY A 230 -10.64 17.16 -15.56
CA GLY A 230 -12.03 16.67 -15.66
C GLY A 230 -12.82 16.64 -14.35
N GLY A 231 -12.23 17.09 -13.23
CA GLY A 231 -12.89 17.06 -11.92
C GLY A 231 -12.62 15.77 -11.16
N GLY A 232 -11.33 15.43 -11.00
CA GLY A 232 -10.93 14.26 -10.24
C GLY A 232 -11.29 14.40 -8.76
N ASP A 233 -11.53 13.26 -8.11
CA ASP A 233 -11.86 13.22 -6.69
C ASP A 233 -10.62 13.46 -5.84
N GLY A 234 -10.79 14.23 -4.78
CA GLY A 234 -9.76 14.51 -3.79
C GLY A 234 -10.23 14.16 -2.38
N VAL A 235 -9.27 13.95 -1.49
CA VAL A 235 -9.52 13.74 -0.06
C VAL A 235 -8.74 14.75 0.75
N VAL A 236 -9.40 15.38 1.73
CA VAL A 236 -8.73 16.26 2.68
C VAL A 236 -7.88 15.40 3.62
N VAL A 237 -6.56 15.51 3.50
CA VAL A 237 -5.59 14.72 4.28
C VAL A 237 -4.97 15.51 5.43
N GLU A 238 -5.07 16.85 5.40
CA GLU A 238 -4.50 17.73 6.42
C GLU A 238 -5.31 19.03 6.54
N LEU A 239 -5.50 19.50 7.78
CA LEU A 239 -6.07 20.82 8.09
C LEU A 239 -4.99 21.68 8.72
N LEU A 240 -4.63 22.78 8.05
CA LEU A 240 -3.60 23.71 8.50
C LEU A 240 -4.30 24.95 9.07
N GLY A 241 -4.75 24.82 10.33
CA GLY A 241 -5.59 25.80 10.99
C GLY A 241 -6.99 25.87 10.38
N ASP A 242 -7.64 27.03 10.50
CA ASP A 242 -9.02 27.21 10.04
C ASP A 242 -9.12 27.70 8.59
N GLU A 243 -7.99 28.03 7.95
CA GLU A 243 -7.98 28.74 6.66
C GLU A 243 -7.46 27.91 5.49
N LEU A 244 -6.65 26.88 5.74
CA LEU A 244 -5.91 26.15 4.72
C LEU A 244 -6.10 24.64 4.86
N VAL A 245 -6.29 23.96 3.74
CA VAL A 245 -6.42 22.51 3.70
C VAL A 245 -5.43 21.92 2.70
N ARG A 246 -4.97 20.70 2.98
CA ARG A 246 -4.22 19.90 2.02
C ARG A 246 -5.13 18.80 1.49
N VAL A 247 -5.26 18.76 0.17
CA VAL A 247 -6.04 17.76 -0.56
C VAL A 247 -5.08 16.87 -1.34
N GLU A 248 -5.24 15.56 -1.19
CA GLU A 248 -4.62 14.55 -2.05
C GLU A 248 -5.61 14.14 -3.12
N TRP A 249 -5.21 14.22 -4.39
CA TRP A 249 -6.05 13.88 -5.54
C TRP A 249 -5.85 12.42 -5.93
N GLU A 250 -6.94 11.66 -5.97
CA GLU A 250 -6.93 10.22 -6.18
C GLU A 250 -6.34 9.84 -7.55
N VAL A 251 -6.63 10.65 -8.58
CA VAL A 251 -6.19 10.39 -9.95
C VAL A 251 -4.69 10.63 -10.14
N THR A 252 -4.14 11.69 -9.54
CA THR A 252 -2.72 12.06 -9.74
C THR A 252 -1.82 11.47 -8.66
N GLY A 253 -2.37 11.07 -7.51
CA GLY A 253 -1.60 10.73 -6.30
C GLY A 253 -0.81 11.92 -5.74
N GLY A 254 -1.04 13.12 -6.28
CA GLY A 254 -0.40 14.36 -5.87
C GLY A 254 -1.24 15.10 -4.84
N TRP A 255 -0.62 16.06 -4.16
CA TRP A 255 -1.29 16.91 -3.19
C TRP A 255 -1.21 18.39 -3.55
N THR A 256 -2.19 19.16 -3.08
CA THR A 256 -2.28 20.61 -3.25
C THR A 256 -2.87 21.27 -2.02
N TYR A 257 -2.42 22.50 -1.73
CA TYR A 257 -3.01 23.34 -0.68
C TYR A 257 -4.11 24.25 -1.25
N HIS A 258 -5.18 24.42 -0.48
CA HIS A 258 -6.34 25.25 -0.85
C HIS A 258 -6.79 26.10 0.33
N HIS A 259 -7.10 27.36 0.05
CA HIS A 259 -7.70 28.26 1.04
C HIS A 259 -9.21 28.04 1.10
N ILE A 260 -9.74 27.79 2.30
CA ILE A 260 -11.16 27.55 2.55
C ILE A 260 -11.83 28.71 3.30
N SER A 261 -11.03 29.66 3.81
CA SER A 261 -11.50 30.95 4.31
C SER A 261 -10.50 32.07 4.05
N GLY A 262 -10.94 33.30 4.30
CA GLY A 262 -10.15 34.50 4.01
C GLY A 262 -10.36 35.02 2.59
N PRO A 263 -9.68 36.12 2.23
CA PRO A 263 -9.84 36.78 0.92
C PRO A 263 -9.32 35.94 -0.25
N GLU A 264 -8.46 34.96 0.03
CA GLU A 264 -7.88 34.04 -0.97
C GLU A 264 -8.74 32.79 -1.19
N ALA A 265 -9.81 32.60 -0.41
CA ALA A 265 -10.75 31.49 -0.60
C ALA A 265 -11.61 31.73 -1.84
N ALA A 266 -11.10 31.30 -2.99
CA ALA A 266 -11.75 31.48 -4.29
C ALA A 266 -12.96 30.56 -4.52
N GLY A 267 -13.26 29.64 -3.60
CA GLY A 267 -14.24 28.57 -3.84
C GLY A 267 -13.68 27.48 -4.76
N ASP A 268 -12.40 27.15 -4.56
CA ASP A 268 -11.69 26.12 -5.32
C ASP A 268 -12.21 24.71 -5.06
N LEU A 269 -12.89 24.46 -3.94
CA LEU A 269 -13.33 23.12 -3.55
C LEU A 269 -14.84 23.07 -3.26
N CYS A 270 -15.48 22.02 -3.75
CA CYS A 270 -16.83 21.60 -3.39
C CYS A 270 -16.81 20.25 -2.67
N VAL A 271 -17.78 20.03 -1.79
CA VAL A 271 -18.02 18.73 -1.16
C VAL A 271 -18.47 17.75 -2.24
N HIS A 272 -17.86 16.56 -2.26
CA HIS A 272 -18.20 15.51 -3.20
C HIS A 272 -19.67 15.05 -2.99
N PRO A 273 -20.46 14.81 -4.05
CA PRO A 273 -21.90 14.49 -3.94
C PRO A 273 -22.22 13.31 -3.02
N ALA A 274 -21.38 12.26 -3.02
CA ALA A 274 -21.56 11.11 -2.13
C ALA A 274 -21.54 11.46 -0.63
N GLU A 275 -20.80 12.51 -0.22
CA GLU A 275 -20.77 12.95 1.19
C GLU A 275 -22.05 13.70 1.56
N VAL A 276 -22.63 14.44 0.61
CA VAL A 276 -23.88 15.18 0.80
C VAL A 276 -25.07 14.22 1.02
N GLU A 277 -25.11 13.11 0.28
CA GLU A 277 -26.15 12.08 0.43
C GLU A 277 -26.12 11.39 1.79
N VAL A 278 -24.92 11.13 2.33
CA VAL A 278 -24.73 10.51 3.65
C VAL A 278 -25.23 11.42 4.77
N GLU A 279 -24.98 12.74 4.67
CA GLU A 279 -25.43 13.69 5.67
C GLU A 279 -26.96 13.85 5.67
N LEU A 280 -27.59 13.88 4.48
CA LEU A 280 -29.05 13.94 4.34
C LEU A 280 -29.72 12.67 4.90
N SER A 281 -29.22 11.49 4.54
CA SER A 281 -29.73 10.21 5.07
C SER A 281 -29.59 10.11 6.59
N SER A 282 -28.48 10.61 7.14
CA SER A 282 -28.23 10.62 8.60
C SER A 282 -29.08 11.63 9.37
N ARG A 283 -29.63 12.66 8.71
CA ARG A 283 -30.57 13.62 9.31
C ARG A 283 -32.00 13.07 9.26
N GLU A 284 -32.39 12.41 8.17
CA GLU A 284 -33.72 11.79 8.03
C GLU A 284 -33.94 10.62 8.99
N CYS A 285 -32.91 9.82 9.31
CA CYS A 285 -33.03 8.77 10.34
C CYS A 285 -33.13 9.30 11.78
N ARG A 286 -32.91 10.59 12.02
CA ARG A 286 -32.98 11.23 13.34
C ARG A 286 -34.25 12.06 13.57
N ALA A 287 -35.10 12.23 12.55
CA ALA A 287 -36.39 12.91 12.63
C ALA A 287 -37.52 11.89 12.87
#